data_AF-A0A0J0XNL4-F1
#
_entry.id   AF-A0A0J0XNL4-F1
#
_cell.length_a   1.000
_cell.length_b   1.000
_cell.length_c   1.000
_cell.angle_alpha   90.00
_cell.angle_beta   90.00
_cell.angle_gamma   90.00
#
_symmetry.space_group_name_H-M   'P 1'
#
loop_
_entity.id
_entity.type
_entity.pdbx_description
1 polymer ?
#
loop_
_entity_poly.entity_id
_entity_poly.type
_entity_poly.pdbx_seq_one_letter_code
_entity_poly.pdbx_strand_id
1 'polypeptide(L)'
;MSRQSYYRQSALPSLAARPSRMRESMVVDVVSPLDACVNAASACVETLGSVTAKLEPGVRDMGRLKKVLRAQHHYLVLPAPEVQRRRTEYAAAIEKQLEPLLSRSAQLLEVEDAHIQRLEGRLAEIQGSSRAVEPKNVPRRECALDGIDMRDKGLSIAQRRKIGALKNRRQKLLEEQKRLMGEAGGALA
;
A
#
# COMPACT_ATOMS: atom_id res chain seq x y z
N MET A 1 20.40 -30.04 25.55
CA MET A 1 21.56 -29.93 24.64
C MET A 1 22.78 -29.50 25.45
N SER A 2 23.71 -30.43 25.66
CA SER A 2 24.89 -30.28 26.52
C SER A 2 25.89 -29.29 25.97
N ARG A 3 26.33 -28.34 26.79
CA ARG A 3 27.47 -27.46 26.49
C ARG A 3 28.73 -28.10 27.07
N GLN A 4 29.58 -28.65 26.21
CA GLN A 4 30.92 -29.12 26.57
C GLN A 4 31.86 -27.93 26.75
N SER A 5 32.44 -27.84 27.95
CA SER A 5 33.44 -26.87 28.36
C SER A 5 34.82 -27.32 27.90
N TYR A 6 35.45 -26.60 26.98
CA TYR A 6 36.86 -26.81 26.62
C TYR A 6 37.74 -25.90 27.49
N TYR A 7 38.20 -26.39 28.64
CA TYR A 7 39.32 -25.78 29.36
C TYR A 7 40.63 -26.25 28.72
N ARG A 8 41.29 -25.35 28.00
CA ARG A 8 42.61 -25.55 27.41
C ARG A 8 43.65 -25.30 28.51
N GLN A 9 44.25 -26.37 29.04
CA GLN A 9 45.39 -26.30 29.95
C GLN A 9 46.60 -25.72 29.21
N SER A 10 46.98 -24.49 29.53
CA SER A 10 48.29 -23.93 29.18
C SER A 10 49.30 -24.34 30.25
N ALA A 11 50.18 -25.28 29.89
CA ALA A 11 51.33 -25.67 30.69
C ALA A 11 52.31 -24.49 30.80
N LEU A 12 52.57 -24.05 32.04
CA LEU A 12 53.66 -23.11 32.33
C LEU A 12 54.98 -23.89 32.35
N PRO A 13 56.07 -23.35 31.77
CA PRO A 13 57.38 -23.97 31.87
C PRO A 13 57.91 -23.89 33.31
N SER A 14 58.28 -25.05 33.83
CA SER A 14 58.91 -25.30 35.13
C SER A 14 60.24 -24.53 35.25
N LEU A 15 60.31 -23.57 36.18
CA LEU A 15 61.53 -22.94 36.65
C LEU A 15 62.26 -23.89 37.61
N ALA A 16 62.96 -24.88 37.07
CA ALA A 16 63.85 -25.73 37.84
C ALA A 16 65.33 -25.38 37.56
N ALA A 17 66.10 -25.39 38.64
CA ALA A 17 67.57 -25.38 38.73
C ALA A 17 68.29 -24.01 38.64
N ARG A 18 68.49 -23.39 39.82
CA ARG A 18 69.64 -22.52 40.08
C ARG A 18 70.79 -23.37 40.66
N PRO A 19 71.98 -23.41 40.04
CA PRO A 19 73.17 -23.93 40.70
C PRO A 19 73.80 -22.86 41.59
N SER A 20 73.90 -23.17 42.88
CA SER A 20 74.73 -22.44 43.84
C SER A 20 76.19 -22.79 43.60
N ARG A 21 76.98 -21.90 43.00
CA ARG A 21 78.46 -22.01 43.04
C ARG A 21 79.12 -20.66 43.28
N MET A 22 79.85 -20.66 44.39
CA MET A 22 81.14 -20.02 44.68
C MET A 22 81.30 -18.51 44.45
N ARG A 23 81.42 -17.84 45.60
CA ARG A 23 82.24 -16.64 45.79
C ARG A 23 83.67 -16.97 45.38
N GLU A 24 84.14 -16.38 44.31
CA GLU A 24 85.57 -16.17 44.06
C GLU A 24 85.74 -14.83 43.36
N SER A 25 86.75 -14.11 43.81
CA SER A 25 87.00 -12.71 43.54
C SER A 25 87.11 -12.40 42.05
N MET A 26 86.13 -11.69 41.52
CA MET A 26 86.36 -10.77 40.42
C MET A 26 85.43 -9.58 40.65
N VAL A 27 86.00 -8.38 40.70
CA VAL A 27 85.25 -7.16 40.37
C VAL A 27 84.95 -7.27 38.87
N VAL A 28 84.08 -8.21 38.49
CA VAL A 28 83.56 -8.34 37.13
C VAL A 28 82.57 -7.21 37.00
N ASP A 29 82.66 -6.45 35.90
CA ASP A 29 81.78 -5.36 35.53
C ASP A 29 80.30 -5.72 35.71
N VAL A 30 79.75 -5.46 36.91
CA VAL A 30 78.32 -5.63 37.24
C VAL A 30 77.47 -4.70 36.36
N VAL A 31 78.09 -3.68 35.81
CA VAL A 31 77.51 -2.74 34.85
C VAL A 31 77.07 -3.46 33.57
N SER A 32 77.85 -4.40 33.04
CA SER A 32 77.54 -5.10 31.77
C SER A 32 76.25 -5.96 31.78
N PRO A 33 76.00 -6.84 32.78
CA PRO A 33 74.75 -7.61 32.84
C PRO A 33 73.54 -6.75 33.23
N LEU A 34 73.74 -5.65 33.96
CA LEU A 34 72.67 -4.67 34.22
C LEU A 34 72.30 -3.93 32.94
N ASP A 35 73.28 -3.51 32.14
CA ASP A 35 73.03 -2.89 30.83
C ASP A 35 72.30 -3.85 29.88
N ALA A 36 72.66 -5.14 29.88
CA ALA A 36 71.94 -6.16 29.13
C ALA A 36 70.48 -6.33 29.60
N CYS A 37 70.23 -6.30 30.91
CA CYS A 37 68.87 -6.34 31.47
C CYS A 37 68.06 -5.08 31.10
N VAL A 38 68.69 -3.90 31.16
CA VAL A 38 68.04 -2.63 30.80
C VAL A 38 67.72 -2.60 29.30
N ASN A 39 68.63 -3.08 28.45
CA ASN A 39 68.41 -3.19 27.01
C ASN A 39 67.32 -4.21 26.66
N ALA A 40 67.26 -5.34 27.38
CA ALA A 40 66.18 -6.30 27.19
C ALA A 40 64.83 -5.74 27.65
N ALA A 41 64.81 -4.98 28.74
CA ALA A 41 63.61 -4.32 29.24
C ALA A 41 63.13 -3.22 28.28
N SER A 42 64.03 -2.41 27.72
CA SER A 42 63.68 -1.38 26.74
C SER A 42 63.11 -2.00 25.45
N ALA A 43 63.73 -3.08 24.94
CA ALA A 43 63.22 -3.81 23.79
C ALA A 43 61.83 -4.43 24.05
N CYS A 44 61.58 -4.92 25.26
CA CYS A 44 60.25 -5.39 25.68
C CYS A 44 59.22 -4.25 25.69
N VAL A 45 59.60 -3.06 26.20
CA VAL A 45 58.71 -1.89 26.22
C VAL A 45 58.40 -1.41 24.80
N GLU A 46 59.39 -1.39 23.90
CA GLU A 46 59.19 -1.02 22.50
C GLU A 46 58.28 -2.00 21.77
N THR A 47 58.48 -3.30 21.96
CA THR A 47 57.61 -4.32 21.36
C THR A 47 56.18 -4.23 21.91
N LEU A 48 55.99 -4.03 23.22
CA LEU A 48 54.68 -3.78 23.80
C LEU A 48 54.03 -2.51 23.24
N GLY A 49 54.79 -1.43 23.08
CA GLY A 49 54.35 -0.19 22.44
C GLY A 49 53.88 -0.40 21.00
N SER A 50 54.59 -1.24 20.24
CA SER A 50 54.20 -1.58 18.87
C SER A 50 52.91 -2.41 18.82
N VAL A 51 52.70 -3.29 19.80
CA VAL A 51 51.50 -4.13 19.91
C VAL A 51 50.29 -3.30 20.33
N THR A 52 50.44 -2.39 21.29
CA THR A 52 49.37 -1.48 21.69
C THR A 52 48.96 -0.56 20.54
N ALA A 53 49.92 -0.03 19.77
CA ALA A 53 49.64 0.77 18.58
C ALA A 53 48.88 -0.02 17.49
N LYS A 54 49.21 -1.30 17.29
CA LYS A 54 48.50 -2.18 16.35
C LYS A 54 47.10 -2.58 16.83
N LEU A 55 46.89 -2.67 18.15
CA LEU A 55 45.60 -3.05 18.76
C LEU A 55 44.64 -1.88 18.90
N GLU A 56 45.13 -0.65 19.05
CA GLU A 56 44.31 0.56 19.20
C GLU A 56 43.20 0.69 18.12
N PRO A 57 43.47 0.53 16.81
CA PRO A 57 42.42 0.67 15.80
C PRO A 57 41.31 -0.38 15.93
N GLY A 58 41.66 -1.62 16.32
CA GLY A 58 40.67 -2.69 16.51
C GLY A 58 39.80 -2.52 17.77
N VAL A 59 40.36 -1.92 18.82
CA VAL A 59 39.64 -1.71 20.10
C VAL A 59 38.79 -0.43 20.04
N ARG A 60 39.20 0.58 19.27
CA ARG A 60 38.47 1.86 19.14
C ARG A 60 37.05 1.66 18.60
N ASP A 61 36.84 0.71 17.69
CA ASP A 61 35.54 0.45 17.08
C ASP A 61 34.62 -0.46 17.90
N MET A 62 35.15 -1.18 18.90
CA MET A 62 34.33 -2.02 19.78
C MET A 62 33.29 -1.23 20.57
N GLY A 63 33.59 0.00 20.97
CA GLY A 63 32.63 0.87 21.63
C GLY A 63 31.44 1.22 20.73
N ARG A 64 31.69 1.43 19.42
CA ARG A 64 30.65 1.70 18.42
C ARG A 64 29.84 0.44 18.14
N LEU A 65 30.50 -0.70 17.92
CA LEU A 65 29.84 -1.97 17.68
C LEU A 65 28.94 -2.37 18.87
N LYS A 66 29.39 -2.14 20.11
CA LYS A 66 28.59 -2.38 21.32
C LYS A 66 27.34 -1.50 21.38
N LYS A 67 27.40 -0.24 20.90
CA LYS A 67 26.22 0.63 20.80
C LYS A 67 25.25 0.11 19.73
N VAL A 68 25.75 -0.29 18.55
CA VAL A 68 24.92 -0.85 17.48
C VAL A 68 24.27 -2.17 17.90
N LEU A 69 25.03 -3.08 18.52
CA LEU A 69 24.51 -4.35 19.02
C LEU A 69 23.56 -4.20 20.21
N ARG A 70 23.66 -3.10 20.97
CA ARG A 70 22.70 -2.76 22.04
C ARG A 70 21.45 -2.08 21.50
N ALA A 71 21.55 -1.38 20.38
CA ALA A 71 20.41 -1.00 19.55
C ALA A 71 19.88 -2.26 18.84
N GLN A 72 19.49 -3.28 19.60
CA GLN A 72 18.84 -4.45 19.04
C GLN A 72 17.50 -3.99 18.48
N HIS A 73 17.40 -4.04 17.15
CA HIS A 73 16.10 -4.04 16.51
C HIS A 73 15.31 -5.23 17.06
N HIS A 74 14.26 -4.95 17.82
CA HIS A 74 13.34 -5.98 18.29
C HIS A 74 12.56 -6.50 17.08
N TYR A 75 13.08 -7.55 16.45
CA TYR A 75 12.37 -8.24 15.38
C TYR A 75 11.33 -9.16 16.00
N LEU A 76 10.06 -8.87 15.73
CA LEU A 76 8.99 -9.83 15.99
C LEU A 76 9.05 -10.90 14.88
N VAL A 77 9.78 -11.98 15.14
CA VAL A 77 9.82 -13.13 14.23
C VAL A 77 8.62 -14.01 14.51
N LEU A 78 7.61 -13.90 13.65
CA LEU A 78 6.45 -14.79 13.66
C LEU A 78 6.84 -16.13 13.00
N PRO A 79 6.56 -17.28 13.65
CA PRO A 79 6.79 -18.57 13.04
C PRO A 79 5.97 -18.74 11.76
N ALA A 80 6.63 -19.15 10.66
CA ALA A 80 5.97 -19.46 9.40
C ALA A 80 4.72 -20.35 9.51
N PRO A 81 4.70 -21.46 10.31
CA PRO A 81 3.50 -22.28 10.42
C PRO A 81 2.33 -21.54 11.09
N GLU A 82 2.60 -20.61 12.00
CA GLU A 82 1.55 -19.83 12.66
C GLU A 82 0.94 -18.81 11.71
N VAL A 83 1.77 -18.16 10.89
CA VAL A 83 1.31 -17.26 9.82
C VAL A 83 0.39 -18.00 8.85
N GLN A 84 0.78 -19.22 8.43
CA GLN A 84 -0.03 -20.00 7.51
C GLN A 84 -1.35 -20.44 8.12
N ARG A 85 -1.35 -20.90 9.38
CA ARG A 85 -2.57 -21.29 10.10
C ARG A 85 -3.54 -20.12 10.22
N ARG A 86 -3.05 -18.96 10.67
CA ARG A 86 -3.86 -17.74 10.78
C ARG A 86 -4.37 -17.27 9.42
N ARG A 87 -3.56 -17.38 8.36
CA ARG A 87 -3.99 -17.04 7.00
C ARG A 87 -5.16 -17.91 6.55
N THR A 88 -5.13 -19.22 6.80
CA THR A 88 -6.25 -20.11 6.47
C THR A 88 -7.49 -19.83 7.31
N GLU A 89 -7.32 -19.54 8.61
CA GLU A 89 -8.43 -19.16 9.50
C GLU A 89 -9.10 -17.86 9.04
N TYR A 90 -8.31 -16.84 8.69
CA TYR A 90 -8.84 -15.58 8.18
C TYR A 90 -9.47 -15.71 6.80
N ALA A 91 -8.88 -16.49 5.90
CA ALA A 91 -9.48 -16.76 4.60
C ALA A 91 -10.88 -17.37 4.75
N ALA A 92 -11.02 -18.41 5.58
CA ALA A 92 -12.32 -19.03 5.85
C ALA A 92 -13.33 -18.07 6.51
N ALA A 93 -12.87 -17.14 7.36
CA ALA A 93 -13.74 -16.14 7.96
C ALA A 93 -14.22 -15.10 6.93
N ILE A 94 -13.33 -14.66 6.04
CA ILE A 94 -13.62 -13.69 4.98
C ILE A 94 -14.55 -14.31 3.92
N GLU A 95 -14.34 -15.58 3.55
CA GLU A 95 -15.20 -16.31 2.62
C GLU A 95 -16.66 -16.31 3.06
N LYS A 96 -16.91 -16.57 4.36
CA LYS A 96 -18.27 -16.50 4.94
C LYS A 96 -18.91 -15.12 4.81
N GLN A 97 -18.11 -14.05 4.79
CA GLN A 97 -18.59 -12.68 4.61
C GLN A 97 -18.77 -12.31 3.12
N LEU A 98 -18.04 -12.98 2.22
CA LEU A 98 -18.13 -12.75 0.77
C LEU A 98 -19.38 -13.38 0.16
N GLU A 99 -19.79 -14.57 0.62
CA GLU A 99 -21.00 -15.26 0.13
C GLU A 99 -22.29 -14.41 0.12
N PRO A 100 -22.66 -13.68 1.19
CA PRO A 100 -23.84 -12.82 1.16
C PRO A 100 -23.69 -11.62 0.22
N LEU A 101 -22.46 -11.13 -0.01
CA LEU A 101 -22.21 -10.04 -0.96
C LEU A 101 -22.31 -10.53 -2.40
N LEU A 102 -21.78 -11.73 -2.68
CA LEU A 102 -21.85 -12.38 -3.99
C LEU A 102 -23.29 -12.76 -4.36
N SER A 103 -24.05 -13.33 -3.42
CA SER A 103 -25.47 -13.61 -3.65
C SER A 103 -26.27 -12.33 -3.90
N ARG A 104 -25.98 -11.25 -3.14
CA ARG A 104 -26.63 -9.96 -3.36
C ARG A 104 -26.27 -9.34 -4.72
N SER A 105 -25.01 -9.42 -5.16
CA SER A 105 -24.64 -8.91 -6.48
C SER A 105 -25.27 -9.74 -7.60
N ALA A 106 -25.36 -11.06 -7.46
CA ALA A 106 -26.06 -11.92 -8.40
C ALA A 106 -27.55 -11.55 -8.52
N GLN A 107 -28.25 -11.33 -7.40
CA GLN A 107 -29.64 -10.88 -7.41
C GLN A 107 -29.83 -9.52 -8.09
N LEU A 108 -28.91 -8.58 -7.87
CA LEU A 108 -28.97 -7.28 -8.54
C LEU A 108 -28.76 -7.40 -10.06
N LEU A 109 -27.86 -8.29 -10.49
CA LEU A 109 -27.66 -8.58 -11.92
C LEU A 109 -28.91 -9.19 -12.54
N GLU A 110 -29.56 -10.16 -11.88
CA GLU A 110 -30.82 -10.74 -12.37
C GLU A 110 -31.94 -9.69 -12.52
N VAL A 111 -32.02 -8.72 -11.61
CA VAL A 111 -33.00 -7.62 -11.69
C VAL A 111 -32.71 -6.70 -12.87
N GLU A 112 -31.45 -6.35 -13.10
CA GLU A 112 -31.02 -5.53 -14.23
C GLU A 112 -31.21 -6.27 -15.56
N ASP A 113 -30.87 -7.56 -15.64
CA ASP A 113 -31.11 -8.39 -16.82
C ASP A 113 -32.60 -8.46 -17.17
N ALA A 114 -33.47 -8.64 -16.17
CA ALA A 114 -34.92 -8.58 -16.37
C ALA A 114 -35.41 -7.17 -16.75
N HIS A 115 -34.71 -6.11 -16.36
CA HIS A 115 -35.02 -4.75 -16.81
C HIS A 115 -34.61 -4.54 -18.27
N ILE A 116 -33.41 -4.98 -18.66
CA ILE A 116 -32.89 -4.93 -20.02
C ILE A 116 -33.83 -5.70 -20.96
N GLN A 117 -34.21 -6.93 -20.62
CA GLN A 117 -35.14 -7.73 -21.43
C GLN A 117 -36.50 -7.04 -21.62
N ARG A 118 -37.02 -6.36 -20.59
CA ARG A 118 -38.26 -5.57 -20.71
C ARG A 118 -38.10 -4.37 -21.65
N LEU A 119 -36.98 -3.67 -21.59
CA LEU A 119 -36.69 -2.55 -22.47
C LEU A 119 -36.49 -3.02 -23.92
N GLU A 120 -35.76 -4.11 -24.12
CA GLU A 120 -35.56 -4.74 -25.43
C GLU A 120 -36.89 -5.19 -26.04
N GLY A 121 -37.77 -5.82 -25.26
CA GLY A 121 -39.13 -6.16 -25.70
C GLY A 121 -39.93 -4.93 -26.16
N ARG A 122 -39.91 -3.85 -25.37
CA ARG A 122 -40.57 -2.59 -25.74
C ARG A 122 -39.97 -1.94 -26.99
N LEU A 123 -38.65 -2.00 -27.15
CA LEU A 123 -37.98 -1.52 -28.36
C LEU A 123 -38.37 -2.35 -29.57
N ALA A 124 -38.47 -3.67 -29.44
CA ALA A 124 -38.91 -4.55 -30.51
C ALA A 124 -40.36 -4.26 -30.94
N GLU A 125 -41.27 -4.01 -29.98
CA GLU A 125 -42.65 -3.59 -30.26
C GLU A 125 -42.70 -2.25 -31.01
N ILE A 126 -41.92 -1.25 -30.58
CA ILE A 126 -41.85 0.05 -31.22
C ILE A 126 -41.26 -0.07 -32.64
N GLN A 127 -40.21 -0.87 -32.83
CA GLN A 127 -39.62 -1.08 -34.15
C GLN A 127 -40.55 -1.86 -35.09
N GLY A 128 -41.27 -2.85 -34.57
CA GLY A 128 -42.31 -3.58 -35.31
C GLY A 128 -43.47 -2.67 -35.74
N SER A 129 -43.93 -1.80 -34.83
CA SER A 129 -44.94 -0.78 -35.10
C SER A 129 -44.45 0.31 -36.06
N SER A 130 -43.19 0.75 -35.92
CA SER A 130 -42.60 1.78 -36.77
C SER A 130 -42.35 1.29 -38.20
N ARG A 131 -42.21 -0.02 -38.43
CA ARG A 131 -42.21 -0.59 -39.79
C ARG A 131 -43.59 -0.63 -40.44
N ALA A 132 -44.68 -0.57 -39.65
CA ALA A 132 -46.04 -0.41 -40.17
C ALA A 132 -46.41 1.06 -40.46
N VAL A 133 -45.61 2.01 -39.96
CA VAL A 133 -45.68 3.42 -40.31
C VAL A 133 -44.56 3.76 -41.28
N GLU A 134 -44.64 3.20 -42.48
CA GLU A 134 -44.16 3.91 -43.66
C GLU A 134 -44.72 5.35 -43.56
N PRO A 135 -43.87 6.40 -43.60
CA PRO A 135 -44.33 7.77 -43.53
C PRO A 135 -45.06 8.11 -44.83
N LYS A 136 -46.31 7.66 -44.96
CA LYS A 136 -47.28 8.31 -45.84
C LYS A 136 -47.39 9.73 -45.31
N ASN A 137 -46.71 10.65 -45.98
CA ASN A 137 -46.85 12.09 -46.00
C ASN A 137 -48.23 12.56 -45.47
N VAL A 138 -48.44 12.55 -44.16
CA VAL A 138 -49.61 13.19 -43.55
C VAL A 138 -49.17 14.63 -43.39
N PRO A 139 -49.81 15.60 -44.08
CA PRO A 139 -49.46 16.99 -43.94
C PRO A 139 -49.56 17.33 -42.45
N ARG A 140 -48.44 17.79 -41.92
CA ARG A 140 -48.26 18.32 -40.56
C ARG A 140 -49.40 19.31 -40.33
N ARG A 141 -50.47 18.88 -39.64
CA ARG A 141 -51.52 19.80 -39.20
C ARG A 141 -50.88 20.68 -38.14
N GLU A 142 -50.48 21.87 -38.58
CA GLU A 142 -50.10 22.96 -37.70
C GLU A 142 -51.11 23.05 -36.56
N CYS A 143 -50.59 23.05 -35.33
CA CYS A 143 -51.40 23.04 -34.13
C CYS A 143 -52.34 24.26 -34.13
N ALA A 144 -53.64 24.03 -34.42
CA ALA A 144 -54.70 25.03 -34.48
C ALA A 144 -55.08 25.63 -33.10
N LEU A 145 -54.09 25.92 -32.25
CA LEU A 145 -54.29 26.60 -30.96
C LEU A 145 -54.04 28.11 -31.04
N ASP A 146 -53.47 28.58 -32.15
CA ASP A 146 -53.09 29.99 -32.33
C ASP A 146 -54.29 30.87 -32.77
N GLY A 147 -55.44 30.27 -33.13
CA GLY A 147 -56.67 30.98 -33.51
C GLY A 147 -57.80 30.97 -32.48
N ILE A 148 -57.63 30.36 -31.30
CA ILE A 148 -58.68 30.31 -30.27
C ILE A 148 -58.47 31.46 -29.28
N ASP A 149 -59.32 32.48 -29.43
CA ASP A 149 -59.30 33.68 -28.59
C ASP A 149 -59.96 33.40 -27.24
N MET A 150 -59.23 33.62 -26.15
CA MET A 150 -59.66 33.29 -24.77
C MET A 150 -60.88 34.11 -24.29
N ARG A 151 -61.34 35.08 -25.09
CA ARG A 151 -62.51 35.93 -24.83
C ARG A 151 -63.81 35.40 -25.40
N ASP A 152 -63.80 34.35 -26.21
CA ASP A 152 -65.03 33.80 -26.78
C ASP A 152 -66.01 33.37 -25.68
N LYS A 153 -67.23 33.92 -25.74
CA LYS A 153 -68.27 33.76 -24.72
C LYS A 153 -68.83 32.33 -24.62
N GLY A 154 -68.39 31.42 -25.51
CA GLY A 154 -68.83 30.02 -25.56
C GLY A 154 -67.96 29.01 -24.79
N LEU A 155 -66.78 29.40 -24.29
CA LEU A 155 -65.87 28.47 -23.61
C LEU A 155 -66.09 28.42 -22.09
N SER A 156 -66.28 27.21 -21.56
CA SER A 156 -66.41 26.94 -20.13
C SER A 156 -65.14 27.37 -19.35
N ILE A 157 -65.30 27.79 -18.10
CA ILE A 157 -64.21 28.26 -17.22
C ILE A 157 -63.11 27.19 -17.10
N ALA A 158 -63.48 25.90 -17.03
CA ALA A 158 -62.54 24.79 -16.99
C ALA A 158 -61.73 24.63 -18.29
N GLN A 159 -62.36 24.88 -19.44
CA GLN A 159 -61.71 24.81 -20.75
C GLN A 159 -60.72 25.96 -20.94
N ARG A 160 -61.07 27.19 -20.51
CA ARG A 160 -60.14 28.34 -20.56
C ARG A 160 -58.90 28.11 -19.69
N ARG A 161 -59.07 27.57 -18.48
CA ARG A 161 -57.94 27.19 -17.61
C ARG A 161 -57.06 26.12 -18.25
N LYS A 162 -57.67 25.11 -18.89
CA LYS A 162 -56.95 24.05 -19.59
C LYS A 162 -56.19 24.57 -20.81
N ILE A 163 -56.79 25.45 -21.61
CA ILE A 163 -56.14 26.09 -22.76
C ILE A 163 -54.97 26.96 -22.29
N GLY A 164 -55.14 27.75 -21.24
CA GLY A 164 -54.07 28.55 -20.64
C GLY A 164 -52.91 27.68 -20.14
N ALA A 165 -53.20 26.58 -19.43
CA ALA A 165 -52.19 25.64 -18.97
C ALA A 165 -51.43 24.98 -20.13
N LEU A 166 -52.13 24.62 -21.22
CA LEU A 166 -51.52 24.04 -22.41
C LEU A 166 -50.66 25.05 -23.18
N LYS A 167 -51.08 26.33 -23.29
CA LYS A 167 -50.26 27.40 -23.88
C LYS A 167 -48.97 27.62 -23.08
N ASN A 168 -49.07 27.71 -21.75
CA ASN A 168 -47.90 27.84 -20.87
C ASN A 168 -46.96 26.63 -20.97
N ARG A 169 -47.51 25.42 -21.03
CA ARG A 169 -46.70 24.19 -21.17
C ARG A 169 -46.03 24.09 -22.53
N ARG A 170 -46.71 24.50 -23.61
CA ARG A 170 -46.12 24.60 -24.96
C ARG A 170 -44.96 25.59 -24.97
N GLN A 171 -45.12 26.75 -24.34
CA GLN A 171 -44.07 27.77 -24.28
C GLN A 171 -42.81 27.28 -23.53
N LYS A 172 -42.99 26.65 -22.36
CA LYS A 172 -41.87 26.04 -21.61
C LYS A 172 -41.14 24.97 -22.42
N LEU A 173 -41.88 24.10 -23.10
CA LEU A 173 -41.28 23.06 -23.94
C LEU A 173 -40.53 23.64 -25.13
N LEU A 174 -41.00 24.75 -25.73
CA LEU A 174 -40.29 25.45 -26.79
C LEU A 174 -39.00 26.10 -26.30
N GLU A 175 -38.99 26.63 -25.08
CA GLU A 175 -37.78 27.18 -24.44
C GLU A 175 -36.76 26.09 -24.13
N GLU A 176 -37.19 24.95 -23.58
CA GLU A 176 -36.32 23.79 -23.35
C GLU A 176 -35.79 23.20 -24.67
N GLN A 177 -36.61 23.13 -25.71
CA GLN A 177 -36.18 22.68 -27.02
C GLN A 177 -35.12 23.61 -27.62
N LYS A 178 -35.28 24.93 -27.47
CA LYS A 178 -34.25 25.91 -27.86
C LYS A 178 -32.97 25.73 -27.06
N ARG A 179 -33.06 25.47 -25.76
CA ARG A 179 -31.89 25.22 -24.89
C ARG A 179 -31.13 23.97 -25.34
N LEU A 180 -31.84 22.87 -25.55
CA LEU A 180 -31.26 21.59 -25.98
C LEU A 180 -30.69 21.65 -27.40
N MET A 181 -31.34 22.37 -28.33
CA MET A 181 -30.78 22.59 -29.67
C MET A 181 -29.57 23.53 -29.66
N GLY A 182 -29.53 24.52 -28.76
CA GLY A 182 -28.35 25.37 -28.56
C GLY A 182 -27.17 24.61 -27.96
N GLU A 183 -27.42 23.73 -26.99
CA GLU A 183 -26.40 22.87 -26.37
C GLU A 183 -25.89 21.80 -27.35
N ALA A 184 -26.74 21.25 -28.21
CA ALA A 184 -26.35 20.29 -29.25
C ALA A 184 -25.50 20.92 -30.37
N GLY A 185 -25.63 22.24 -30.61
CA GLY A 185 -24.80 22.98 -31.57
C GLY A 185 -23.44 23.41 -31.02
N GLY A 186 -23.25 23.44 -29.70
CA GLY A 186 -21.99 23.80 -29.04
C GLY A 186 -21.04 22.63 -28.76
N ALA A 187 -21.48 21.38 -28.94
CA ALA A 187 -20.66 20.19 -28.74
C ALA A 187 -19.91 19.71 -30.00
N LEU A 188 -20.02 20.45 -31.11
CA LEU A 188 -19.44 20.13 -32.42
C LEU A 188 -18.61 21.28 -33.04
N ALA A 189 -18.21 22.27 -32.25
CA ALA A 189 -17.28 23.34 -32.64
C ALA A 189 -16.01 23.32 -31.78
#